data_AF-A0A7L6A5F9-F1
#
_entry.id   AF-A0A7L6A5F9-F1
#
_cell.length_a   1.000
_cell.length_b   1.000
_cell.length_c   1.000
_cell.angle_alpha   90.00
_cell.angle_beta   90.00
_cell.angle_gamma   90.00
#
_symmetry.space_group_name_H-M   'P 1'
#
loop_
_entity.id
_entity.type
_entity.pdbx_description
1 polymer ?
#
loop_
_entity_poly.entity_id
_entity_poly.type
_entity_poly.pdbx_seq_one_letter_code
_entity_poly.pdbx_strand_id
1 'polypeptide(L)' 'MTCEHLALDGDGRHFAAIVVSAEFAGMNRVQRQQHVYRTLREKLASGELHAISFKTLTPEEWSAERG' A
#
# COMPACT_ATOMS: atom_id res chain seq x y z
N MET A 1 10.47 9.05 -1.38
CA MET A 1 9.08 8.57 -1.47
C MET A 1 8.19 9.59 -0.81
N THR A 2 7.39 10.27 -1.60
CA THR A 2 6.39 11.21 -1.10
C THR A 2 5.11 10.40 -0.94
N CYS A 3 4.90 9.83 0.25
CA CYS A 3 3.66 9.13 0.55
C CYS A 3 2.59 10.18 0.82
N GLU A 4 1.62 10.29 -0.07
CA GLU A 4 0.53 11.26 0.04
C GLU A 4 -0.50 10.80 1.08
N HIS A 5 -0.73 9.49 1.15
CA HIS A 5 -1.57 8.91 2.18
C HIS A 5 -1.09 7.52 2.55
N LEU A 6 -1.07 7.23 3.85
CA LEU A 6 -0.84 5.90 4.40
C LEU A 6 -1.90 5.62 5.46
N ALA A 7 -2.80 4.68 5.15
CA ALA A 7 -3.73 4.13 6.13
C ALA A 7 -3.32 2.68 6.45
N LEU A 8 -3.31 2.35 7.72
CA LEU A 8 -3.08 1.00 8.21
C LEU A 8 -4.31 0.62 9.04
N ASP A 9 -5.02 -0.39 8.59
CA ASP A 9 -6.16 -0.98 9.28
C ASP A 9 -5.82 -2.44 9.61
N GLY A 10 -6.16 -2.92 10.80
CA GLY A 10 -5.79 -4.27 11.17
C GLY A 10 -6.45 -4.75 12.45
N ASP A 11 -7.09 -5.90 12.35
CA ASP A 11 -7.85 -6.54 13.43
C ASP A 11 -7.01 -7.60 14.18
N GLY A 12 -5.68 -7.46 14.16
CA GLY A 12 -4.72 -8.36 14.83
C GLY A 12 -4.41 -9.67 14.09
N ARG A 13 -5.27 -10.16 13.19
CA ARG A 13 -4.98 -11.32 12.31
C ARG A 13 -4.85 -10.98 10.83
N HIS A 14 -5.59 -9.98 10.37
CA HIS A 14 -5.54 -9.49 9.00
C HIS A 14 -5.22 -8.00 9.05
N PHE A 15 -4.19 -7.61 8.31
CA PHE A 15 -3.80 -6.22 8.16
C PHE A 15 -4.06 -5.78 6.72
N ALA A 16 -4.71 -4.63 6.57
CA ALA A 16 -4.99 -3.97 5.32
C ALA A 16 -4.29 -2.59 5.31
N ALA A 17 -3.34 -2.40 4.40
CA ALA A 17 -2.67 -1.11 4.24
C ALA A 17 -3.13 -0.42 2.95
N ILE A 18 -3.51 0.84 3.00
CA ILE A 18 -3.76 1.65 1.81
C ILE A 18 -2.63 2.65 1.66
N VAL A 19 -1.93 2.55 0.53
CA VAL A 19 -0.83 3.44 0.19
C VAL A 19 -1.25 4.24 -1.03
N VAL A 20 -1.28 5.57 -0.87
CA VAL A 20 -1.58 6.50 -1.95
C VAL A 20 -0.34 7.29 -2.30
N SER A 21 0.07 7.22 -3.56
CA SER A 21 1.21 7.99 -4.06
C SER A 21 1.07 8.25 -5.55
N ALA A 22 1.46 9.45 -5.98
CA ALA A 22 1.59 9.79 -7.39
C ALA A 22 2.66 8.92 -8.10
N GLU A 23 3.59 8.31 -7.36
CA GLU A 23 4.61 7.41 -7.92
C GLU A 23 4.00 6.15 -8.56
N PHE A 24 2.76 5.80 -8.22
CA PHE A 24 2.04 4.69 -8.85
C PHE A 24 1.40 5.07 -10.19
N ALA A 25 1.29 6.37 -10.49
CA ALA A 25 0.76 6.84 -11.76
C ALA A 25 1.73 6.43 -12.88
N GLY A 26 1.22 5.70 -13.88
CA GLY A 26 2.03 5.14 -14.97
C GLY A 26 2.75 3.82 -14.65
N MET A 27 2.72 3.33 -13.41
CA MET A 27 3.24 1.99 -13.08
C MET A 27 2.16 0.91 -13.31
N ASN A 28 2.57 -0.24 -13.85
CA ASN A 28 1.70 -1.40 -13.96
C ASN A 28 1.44 -2.03 -12.59
N ARG A 29 0.33 -2.77 -12.45
CA ARG A 29 -0.11 -3.42 -11.19
C ARG A 29 1.01 -4.22 -10.50
N VAL A 30 1.80 -4.97 -11.28
CA VAL A 30 2.94 -5.77 -10.75
C VAL A 30 4.07 -4.87 -10.24
N GLN A 31 4.38 -3.77 -10.94
CA GLN A 31 5.42 -2.82 -10.52
C GLN A 31 5.02 -2.07 -9.26
N ARG A 32 3.75 -1.64 -9.17
CA ARG A 32 3.18 -1.04 -7.95
C ARG A 32 3.32 -2.01 -6.78
N GLN A 33 2.91 -3.26 -6.98
CA GLN A 33 3.04 -4.31 -5.97
C GLN A 33 4.49 -4.54 -5.56
N GLN A 34 5.44 -4.70 -6.50
CA GLN A 34 6.86 -4.87 -6.18
C GLN A 34 7.44 -3.67 -5.43
N HIS A 35 7.09 -2.46 -5.86
CA HIS A 35 7.60 -1.24 -5.23
C HIS A 35 7.11 -1.14 -3.78
N VAL A 36 5.82 -1.38 -3.56
CA VAL A 36 5.23 -1.38 -2.22
C VAL A 36 5.70 -2.56 -1.41
N TYR A 37 5.88 -3.74 -2.00
CA TYR A 37 6.49 -4.89 -1.34
C TYR A 37 7.89 -4.58 -0.85
N ARG A 38 8.72 -3.89 -1.65
CA ARG A 38 10.08 -3.51 -1.25
C ARG A 38 10.06 -2.56 -0.05
N THR A 39 9.25 -1.52 -0.10
CA THR A 39 9.08 -0.55 0.99
C THR A 39 8.45 -1.18 2.24
N LEU A 40 7.47 -2.07 2.05
CA LEU A 40 6.82 -2.79 3.13
C LEU A 40 7.70 -3.88 3.70
N ARG A 41 8.55 -4.55 2.92
CA ARG A 41 9.43 -5.63 3.40
C ARG A 41 10.39 -5.13 4.48
N GLU A 42 10.80 -3.86 4.40
CA GLU A 42 11.57 -3.20 5.47
C GLU A 42 10.76 -3.07 6.78
N LYS A 43 9.43 -2.91 6.71
CA LYS A 43 8.53 -2.86 7.87
C LYS A 43 7.98 -4.24 8.28
N LEU A 44 7.85 -5.17 7.33
CA LEU A 44 7.31 -6.52 7.48
C LEU A 44 8.37 -7.51 8.00
N ALA A 45 9.65 -7.13 7.91
CA ALA A 45 10.77 -7.89 8.48
C ALA A 45 10.64 -8.18 9.98
N SER A 46 9.72 -7.51 10.69
CA SER A 46 9.35 -7.84 12.07
C SER A 46 8.68 -9.22 12.23
N GLY A 47 8.24 -9.88 11.15
CA GLY A 47 8.00 -11.32 11.16
C GLY A 47 6.66 -11.82 11.73
N GLU A 48 5.75 -10.93 12.12
CA GLU A 48 4.46 -11.32 12.75
C GLU A 48 3.26 -11.45 11.80
N LEU A 49 3.38 -11.11 10.50
CA LEU A 49 2.23 -11.08 9.60
C LEU A 49 2.09 -12.33 8.72
N HIS A 50 1.09 -13.15 9.02
CA HIS A 50 0.69 -14.31 8.21
C HIS A 50 -0.03 -13.94 6.90
N ALA A 51 -0.78 -12.81 6.87
CA ALA A 51 -1.40 -12.29 5.67
C ALA A 51 -1.62 -10.77 5.79
N ILE A 52 -0.94 -9.99 4.94
CA ILE A 52 -1.17 -8.56 4.78
C ILE A 52 -1.72 -8.30 3.38
N SER A 53 -2.85 -7.61 3.31
CA SER A 53 -3.34 -7.05 2.06
C SER A 53 -2.92 -5.59 1.99
N PHE A 54 -2.56 -5.12 0.81
CA PHE A 54 -2.31 -3.70 0.63
C PHE A 54 -2.84 -3.24 -0.71
N LYS A 55 -3.43 -2.04 -0.70
CA LYS A 55 -4.00 -1.38 -1.87
C LYS A 55 -3.07 -0.22 -2.23
N THR A 56 -2.61 -0.22 -3.48
CA THR A 56 -1.73 0.81 -4.03
C THR A 56 -2.52 1.64 -5.02
N LEU A 57 -2.85 2.86 -4.63
CA LEU A 57 -3.75 3.73 -5.39
C LEU A 57 -3.02 5.02 -5.77
N THR A 58 -3.31 5.56 -6.95
CA THR A 58 -2.93 6.95 -7.23
C THR A 58 -3.84 7.90 -6.45
N PRO A 59 -3.42 9.14 -6.19
CA PRO A 59 -4.29 10.14 -5.56
C PRO A 59 -5.59 10.38 -6.34
N GLU A 60 -5.55 10.25 -7.66
CA GLU A 60 -6.76 10.27 -8.50
C GLU A 60 -7.69 9.09 -8.22
N GLU A 61 -7.17 7.85 -8.18
CA GLU A 61 -7.96 6.65 -7.85
C GLU A 61 -8.51 6.71 -6.42
N TRP A 62 -7.72 7.21 -5.48
CA TRP A 62 -8.14 7.36 -4.09
C TRP A 62 -9.25 8.40 -3.90
N SER A 63 -9.15 9.52 -4.62
CA SER A 63 -10.19 10.55 -4.64
C SER A 63 -11.48 10.00 -5.26
N ALA A 64 -11.37 9.20 -6.32
CA ALA A 64 -12.50 8.55 -6.97
C ALA A 64 -13.19 7.46 -6.12
N GLU A 65 -12.45 6.71 -5.29
CA GLU A 65 -13.06 5.73 -4.36
C GLU A 65 -13.73 6.37 -3.13
N ARG A 66 -13.43 7.65 -2.82
CA ARG A 66 -13.96 8.37 -1.66
C ARG A 66 -15.11 9.34 -1.97
N GLY A 67 -15.31 9.68 -3.24
CA GLY A 67 -16.41 10.55 -3.71
C GLY A 67 -17.66 9.75 -4.03
#